data_AF-D6QZR3-F1
#
_entry.id   AF-D6QZR3-F1
#
_cell.length_a   1.000
_cell.length_b   1.000
_cell.length_c   1.000
_cell.angle_alpha   90.00
_cell.angle_beta   90.00
_cell.angle_gamma   90.00
#
_symmetry.space_group_name_H-M   'P 1'
#
loop_
_entity.id
_entity.type
_entity.pdbx_description
1 polymer ?
#
loop_
_entity_poly.entity_id
_entity_poly.type
_entity_poly.pdbx_seq_one_letter_code
_entity_poly.pdbx_strand_id
1 'polypeptide(L)'
;GICGDNHCTCSCLNQNMAYGVKPPKLGDYAYNLAESADFMFDHAIFNDCMANVDFCEQMVKETNPTLLKKAEQTASPHGDIHGYKTIADIMRALNPFTGSFYLETLQVARYTREMYCLFGGRHTHPSTIMPGGVSAHITHQTCTDYYVRLMRYMEYVKRTVPMHDDLYDFFLQELPGYDMVGYRDTDLVCWGCFDNPDYVDYTYTNMGEWGRHRYITPGLVFKGELITTDLVEINLAMRILLGSSYFDDWTSEETFVTQDPLGNPVDKRHPWNKVTLPKPQKRDWADKYSWVVSPRMYDRNDYVACDTGGGPFARQWVTAKAGLVDIGYLKATGHSIQMVLPKTAGMPEMELEWHVPEKSNAVERDRARTYHQAYSALVGLHCLEKALGEIRAGRTKSWSDFKVPEEAVSVGFHEAARGVLSHHMVIREGKIANYQPYPPTPWNANPRDVYGTPGPYEDAVQ
;
A
#
# COMPACT_ATOMS: atom_id res chain seq x y z
N GLY A 1 2.50 -10.19 -11.40
CA GLY A 1 3.81 -10.30 -10.74
C GLY A 1 4.50 -8.96 -10.67
N ILE A 2 3.86 -7.98 -10.04
CA ILE A 2 4.49 -6.70 -9.65
C ILE A 2 4.53 -6.57 -8.12
N CYS A 3 3.50 -7.08 -7.43
CA CYS A 3 3.33 -7.14 -5.98
C CYS A 3 3.33 -8.58 -5.41
N GLY A 4 4.11 -9.48 -6.02
CA GLY A 4 4.19 -10.87 -5.58
C GLY A 4 4.83 -11.03 -4.19
N ASP A 5 5.76 -10.15 -3.88
CA ASP A 5 6.44 -9.96 -2.61
C ASP A 5 5.45 -9.57 -1.49
N ASN A 6 4.59 -8.56 -1.69
CA ASN A 6 3.59 -8.19 -0.70
C ASN A 6 2.71 -9.39 -0.28
N HIS A 7 2.29 -10.23 -1.25
CA HIS A 7 1.55 -11.47 -1.00
C HIS A 7 2.39 -12.51 -0.24
N CYS A 8 3.67 -12.65 -0.56
CA CYS A 8 4.57 -13.53 0.18
C CYS A 8 4.73 -13.07 1.63
N THR A 9 4.97 -11.78 1.84
CA THR A 9 5.10 -11.16 3.16
C THR A 9 3.81 -11.34 3.96
N CYS A 10 2.65 -10.93 3.43
CA CYS A 10 1.36 -11.10 4.10
C CYS A 10 1.04 -12.57 4.42
N SER A 11 1.39 -13.50 3.51
CA SER A 11 1.30 -14.94 3.76
C SER A 11 2.20 -15.40 4.91
N CYS A 12 3.42 -14.86 5.04
CA CYS A 12 4.32 -15.15 6.16
C CYS A 12 3.77 -14.58 7.47
N LEU A 13 3.20 -13.37 7.48
CA LEU A 13 2.58 -12.79 8.68
C LEU A 13 1.38 -13.65 9.15
N ASN A 14 0.56 -14.11 8.20
CA ASN A 14 -0.56 -15.03 8.46
C ASN A 14 -0.06 -16.34 9.09
N GLN A 15 1.00 -16.92 8.51
CA GLN A 15 1.61 -18.13 9.02
C GLN A 15 2.29 -17.94 10.39
N ASN A 16 2.89 -16.78 10.66
CA ASN A 16 3.46 -16.46 11.97
C ASN A 16 2.39 -16.54 13.07
N MET A 17 1.21 -16.00 12.79
CA MET A 17 0.05 -16.12 13.68
C MET A 17 -0.39 -17.57 13.84
N ALA A 18 -0.56 -18.30 12.73
CA ALA A 18 -1.00 -19.69 12.77
C ALA A 18 -0.05 -20.59 13.58
N TYR A 19 1.26 -20.40 13.39
CA TYR A 19 2.29 -21.27 13.98
C TYR A 19 2.72 -20.80 15.38
N GLY A 20 2.21 -19.67 15.85
CA GLY A 20 2.60 -19.06 17.12
C GLY A 20 4.08 -18.69 17.17
N VAL A 21 4.63 -18.22 16.04
CA VAL A 21 6.06 -17.90 15.91
C VAL A 21 6.28 -16.41 15.71
N LYS A 22 7.11 -15.82 16.58
CA LYS A 22 7.65 -14.48 16.41
C LYS A 22 9.05 -14.56 15.78
N PRO A 23 9.30 -13.93 14.63
CA PRO A 23 10.64 -13.75 14.09
C PRO A 23 11.56 -13.01 15.08
N PRO A 24 12.88 -13.21 15.03
CA PRO A 24 13.80 -12.30 15.68
C PRO A 24 13.63 -10.88 15.13
N LYS A 25 13.95 -9.85 15.92
CA LYS A 25 13.81 -8.44 15.48
C LYS A 25 14.48 -8.15 14.13
N LEU A 26 15.65 -8.72 13.89
CA LEU A 26 16.35 -8.55 12.61
C LEU A 26 15.57 -9.16 11.43
N GLY A 27 14.79 -10.23 11.66
CA GLY A 27 13.88 -10.79 10.67
C GLY A 27 12.71 -9.85 10.36
N ASP A 28 12.08 -9.27 11.39
CA ASP A 28 11.01 -8.28 11.18
C ASP A 28 11.54 -7.02 10.47
N TYR A 29 12.70 -6.50 10.86
CA TYR A 29 13.33 -5.38 10.16
C TYR A 29 13.67 -5.74 8.70
N ALA A 30 14.03 -6.99 8.40
CA ALA A 30 14.27 -7.42 7.04
C ALA A 30 13.00 -7.43 6.19
N TYR A 31 11.85 -7.82 6.75
CA TYR A 31 10.56 -7.65 6.07
C TYR A 31 10.31 -6.17 5.76
N ASN A 32 10.44 -5.29 6.75
CA ASN A 32 10.19 -3.86 6.56
C ASN A 32 11.16 -3.22 5.55
N LEU A 33 12.44 -3.59 5.56
CA LEU A 33 13.43 -3.09 4.61
C LEU A 33 13.19 -3.58 3.18
N ALA A 34 12.75 -4.83 3.02
CA ALA A 34 12.33 -5.36 1.73
C ALA A 34 11.08 -4.62 1.23
N GLU A 35 10.00 -4.60 2.00
CA GLU A 35 8.72 -4.00 1.58
C GLU A 35 8.81 -2.48 1.38
N SER A 36 9.62 -1.76 2.17
CA SER A 36 9.86 -0.33 1.92
C SER A 36 10.57 -0.10 0.58
N ALA A 37 11.51 -0.98 0.21
CA ALA A 37 12.13 -0.94 -1.11
C ALA A 37 11.18 -1.30 -2.25
N ASP A 38 10.24 -2.23 -2.02
CA ASP A 38 9.18 -2.52 -2.98
C ASP A 38 8.27 -1.29 -3.18
N PHE A 39 7.86 -0.61 -2.11
CA PHE A 39 7.09 0.63 -2.23
C PHE A 39 7.85 1.71 -3.00
N MET A 40 9.13 1.92 -2.68
CA MET A 40 9.99 2.87 -3.41
C MET A 40 10.10 2.52 -4.90
N PHE A 41 10.18 1.23 -5.23
CA PHE A 41 10.19 0.74 -6.62
C PHE A 41 8.85 0.96 -7.32
N ASP A 42 7.76 0.39 -6.80
CA ASP A 42 6.45 0.32 -7.47
C ASP A 42 5.89 1.73 -7.64
N HIS A 43 5.96 2.58 -6.60
CA HIS A 43 5.44 3.94 -6.68
C HIS A 43 6.20 4.80 -7.69
N ALA A 44 7.53 4.71 -7.75
CA ALA A 44 8.33 5.47 -8.71
C ALA A 44 7.99 5.05 -10.15
N ILE A 45 8.05 3.75 -10.45
CA ILE A 45 7.81 3.27 -11.82
C ILE A 45 6.34 3.45 -12.24
N PHE A 46 5.39 3.25 -11.33
CA PHE A 46 3.97 3.43 -11.63
C PHE A 46 3.63 4.89 -11.84
N ASN A 47 4.08 5.81 -10.97
CA ASN A 47 3.82 7.23 -11.18
C ASN A 47 4.46 7.70 -12.48
N ASP A 48 5.77 7.54 -12.67
CA ASP A 48 6.45 8.30 -13.75
C ASP A 48 6.61 7.55 -15.06
N CYS A 49 6.31 6.24 -15.09
CA CYS A 49 6.32 5.46 -16.31
C CYS A 49 4.96 4.86 -16.68
N MET A 50 3.91 5.11 -15.88
CA MET A 50 2.54 4.69 -16.20
C MET A 50 1.54 5.83 -16.01
N ALA A 51 1.24 6.26 -14.78
CA ALA A 51 0.17 7.22 -14.50
C ALA A 51 0.47 8.63 -15.05
N ASN A 52 1.66 9.17 -14.78
CA ASN A 52 2.07 10.50 -15.24
C ASN A 52 2.35 10.56 -16.75
N VAL A 53 2.29 9.43 -17.48
CA VAL A 53 2.24 9.45 -18.94
C VAL A 53 0.94 10.11 -19.43
N ASP A 54 -0.15 10.03 -18.67
CA ASP A 54 -1.39 10.75 -18.98
C ASP A 54 -1.21 12.28 -18.93
N PHE A 55 -0.17 12.75 -18.24
CA PHE A 55 0.21 14.15 -18.09
C PHE A 55 1.39 14.57 -19.00
N CYS A 56 1.93 13.66 -19.82
CA CYS A 56 3.06 13.98 -20.68
C CYS A 56 2.69 14.92 -21.82
N GLU A 57 3.68 15.61 -22.40
CA GLU A 57 3.47 16.58 -23.49
C GLU A 57 2.71 15.93 -24.66
N GLN A 58 3.07 14.71 -25.04
CA GLN A 58 2.41 14.01 -26.15
C GLN A 58 0.90 13.82 -25.88
N MET A 59 0.53 13.29 -24.69
CA MET A 59 -0.87 13.06 -24.34
C MET A 59 -1.66 14.36 -24.22
N VAL A 60 -1.08 15.36 -23.54
CA VAL A 60 -1.73 16.67 -23.33
C VAL A 60 -1.89 17.40 -24.66
N LYS A 61 -0.92 17.28 -25.59
CA LYS A 61 -1.04 17.86 -26.93
C LYS A 61 -2.20 17.28 -27.73
N GLU A 62 -2.41 15.96 -27.62
CA GLU A 62 -3.47 15.25 -28.35
C GLU A 62 -4.87 15.52 -27.77
N THR A 63 -4.97 15.73 -26.46
CA THR A 63 -6.26 15.85 -25.76
C THR A 63 -6.63 17.30 -25.40
N ASN A 64 -5.65 18.12 -25.00
CA ASN A 64 -5.82 19.47 -24.45
C ASN A 64 -4.75 20.45 -24.98
N PRO A 65 -4.67 20.71 -26.30
CA PRO A 65 -3.59 21.51 -26.91
C PRO A 65 -3.50 22.96 -26.39
N THR A 66 -4.61 23.54 -25.95
CA THR A 66 -4.63 24.89 -25.34
C THR A 66 -3.97 24.89 -23.95
N LEU A 67 -4.16 23.80 -23.18
CA LEU A 67 -3.52 23.63 -21.88
C LEU A 67 -2.00 23.53 -22.03
N LEU A 68 -1.52 22.77 -23.02
CA LEU A 68 -0.08 22.68 -23.31
C LEU A 68 0.53 24.05 -23.63
N LYS A 69 -0.12 24.86 -24.48
CA LYS A 69 0.35 26.23 -24.78
C LYS A 69 0.46 27.10 -23.54
N LYS A 70 -0.44 26.90 -22.56
CA LYS A 70 -0.37 27.59 -21.29
C LYS A 70 0.78 27.06 -20.42
N ALA A 71 0.95 25.75 -20.36
CA ALA A 71 2.08 25.12 -19.67
C ALA A 71 3.45 25.60 -20.19
N GLU A 72 3.57 25.93 -21.48
CA GLU A 72 4.79 26.49 -22.08
C GLU A 72 5.11 27.91 -21.58
N GLN A 73 4.12 28.62 -21.03
CA GLN A 73 4.25 29.99 -20.53
C GLN A 73 4.19 30.06 -19.00
N THR A 74 3.80 28.97 -18.33
CA THR A 74 3.72 28.89 -16.87
C THR A 74 5.05 28.41 -16.30
N ALA A 75 5.69 29.24 -15.49
CA ALA A 75 6.88 28.87 -14.74
C ALA A 75 6.55 27.83 -13.65
N SER A 76 7.47 26.91 -13.39
CA SER A 76 7.39 25.94 -12.29
C SER A 76 7.71 26.63 -10.95
N PRO A 77 6.79 26.66 -9.97
CA PRO A 77 7.04 27.23 -8.64
C PRO A 77 8.32 26.71 -7.97
N HIS A 78 8.66 25.44 -8.13
CA HIS A 78 9.83 24.78 -7.53
C HIS A 78 10.93 24.46 -8.55
N GLY A 79 10.98 25.22 -9.66
CA GLY A 79 11.94 24.99 -10.75
C GLY A 79 13.41 25.04 -10.35
N ASP A 80 13.75 25.73 -9.25
CA ASP A 80 15.09 25.77 -8.66
C ASP A 80 15.47 24.47 -7.93
N ILE A 81 14.48 23.70 -7.48
CA ILE A 81 14.68 22.40 -6.80
C ILE A 81 14.80 21.27 -7.81
N HIS A 82 13.80 21.12 -8.70
CA HIS A 82 13.74 19.98 -9.63
C HIS A 82 14.38 20.26 -11.00
N GLY A 83 14.68 21.52 -11.33
CA GLY A 83 15.45 21.91 -12.52
C GLY A 83 14.65 22.12 -13.80
N TYR A 84 13.31 22.08 -13.73
CA TYR A 84 12.41 22.35 -14.87
C TYR A 84 11.89 23.79 -14.76
N LYS A 85 12.04 24.59 -15.82
CA LYS A 85 11.71 26.02 -15.77
C LYS A 85 10.22 26.28 -15.92
N THR A 86 9.57 25.49 -16.77
CA THR A 86 8.15 25.60 -17.07
C THR A 86 7.44 24.28 -16.81
N ILE A 87 6.12 24.33 -16.62
CA ILE A 87 5.30 23.12 -16.48
C ILE A 87 5.40 22.24 -17.73
N ALA A 88 5.49 22.84 -18.92
CA ALA A 88 5.68 22.07 -20.16
C ALA A 88 7.02 21.32 -20.18
N ASP A 89 8.07 21.80 -19.51
CA ASP A 89 9.34 21.06 -19.40
C ASP A 89 9.18 19.78 -18.55
N ILE A 90 8.35 19.83 -17.51
CA ILE A 90 7.95 18.64 -16.73
C ILE A 90 7.20 17.66 -17.64
N MET A 91 6.17 18.14 -18.35
CA MET A 91 5.38 17.32 -19.29
C MET A 91 6.25 16.64 -20.35
N ARG A 92 7.26 17.35 -20.90
CA ARG A 92 8.23 16.80 -21.85
C ARG A 92 9.11 15.73 -21.22
N ALA A 93 9.54 15.94 -19.99
CA ALA A 93 10.38 14.99 -19.27
C ALA A 93 9.65 13.68 -18.93
N LEU A 94 8.32 13.68 -18.95
CA LEU A 94 7.46 12.51 -18.77
C LEU A 94 7.13 11.76 -20.08
N ASN A 95 7.55 12.26 -21.25
CA ASN A 95 7.27 11.58 -22.52
C ASN A 95 7.89 10.16 -22.53
N PRO A 96 7.14 9.10 -22.92
CA PRO A 96 7.65 7.74 -22.92
C PRO A 96 8.93 7.56 -23.73
N PHE A 97 9.94 6.93 -23.10
CA PHE A 97 11.25 6.56 -23.68
C PHE A 97 12.12 7.72 -24.20
N THR A 98 11.64 8.96 -24.17
CA THR A 98 12.34 10.13 -24.71
C THR A 98 12.47 11.26 -23.69
N GLY A 99 11.53 11.36 -22.76
CA GLY A 99 11.59 12.26 -21.61
C GLY A 99 12.70 11.87 -20.64
N SER A 100 13.45 12.87 -20.17
CA SER A 100 14.59 12.65 -19.29
C SER A 100 14.20 12.04 -17.95
N PHE A 101 13.07 12.47 -17.37
CA PHE A 101 12.60 11.98 -16.08
C PHE A 101 12.05 10.56 -16.19
N TYR A 102 11.29 10.26 -17.25
CA TYR A 102 10.86 8.88 -17.55
C TYR A 102 12.05 7.92 -17.60
N LEU A 103 13.13 8.30 -18.29
CA LEU A 103 14.35 7.49 -18.39
C LEU A 103 15.13 7.40 -17.07
N GLU A 104 15.16 8.47 -16.28
CA GLU A 104 15.73 8.49 -14.93
C GLU A 104 15.00 7.50 -14.01
N THR A 105 13.66 7.56 -13.97
CA THR A 105 12.82 6.67 -13.15
C THR A 105 13.00 5.19 -13.54
N LEU A 106 13.22 4.86 -14.82
CA LEU A 106 13.57 3.48 -15.20
C LEU A 106 14.88 2.99 -14.56
N GLN A 107 15.85 3.87 -14.30
CA GLN A 107 17.06 3.53 -13.55
C GLN A 107 16.78 3.47 -12.04
N VAL A 108 15.95 4.37 -11.51
CA VAL A 108 15.48 4.33 -10.13
C VAL A 108 14.87 2.98 -9.81
N ALA A 109 13.95 2.53 -10.65
CA ALA A 109 13.31 1.24 -10.53
C ALA A 109 14.29 0.05 -10.49
N ARG A 110 15.49 0.16 -11.08
CA ARG A 110 16.49 -0.91 -11.03
C ARG A 110 17.15 -0.99 -9.66
N TYR A 111 17.70 0.11 -9.17
CA TYR A 111 18.46 0.08 -7.92
C TYR A 111 17.54 -0.05 -6.68
N THR A 112 16.27 0.39 -6.75
CA THR A 112 15.30 0.10 -5.68
C THR A 112 14.90 -1.38 -5.64
N ARG A 113 14.83 -2.07 -6.78
CA ARG A 113 14.73 -3.54 -6.79
C ARG A 113 15.98 -4.23 -6.27
N GLU A 114 17.18 -3.69 -6.55
CA GLU A 114 18.40 -4.20 -5.93
C GLU A 114 18.34 -4.08 -4.40
N MET A 115 17.80 -2.97 -3.86
CA MET A 115 17.57 -2.81 -2.42
C MET A 115 16.65 -3.91 -1.86
N TYR A 116 15.54 -4.21 -2.55
CA TYR A 116 14.67 -5.33 -2.18
C TYR A 116 15.43 -6.66 -2.16
N CYS A 117 16.21 -6.94 -3.22
CA CYS A 117 16.93 -8.20 -3.39
C CYS A 117 17.97 -8.46 -2.29
N LEU A 118 18.47 -7.44 -1.59
CA LEU A 118 19.38 -7.61 -0.45
C LEU A 118 18.75 -8.42 0.69
N PHE A 119 17.42 -8.34 0.85
CA PHE A 119 16.68 -9.03 1.92
C PHE A 119 15.76 -10.12 1.37
N GLY A 120 15.10 -9.88 0.24
CA GLY A 120 14.17 -10.81 -0.41
C GLY A 120 14.81 -11.78 -1.42
N GLY A 121 16.11 -11.62 -1.70
CA GLY A 121 16.90 -12.45 -2.62
C GLY A 121 16.69 -12.14 -4.10
N ARG A 122 15.42 -12.01 -4.54
CA ARG A 122 15.04 -11.61 -5.90
C ARG A 122 13.67 -10.92 -5.91
N HIS A 123 13.39 -10.14 -6.94
CA HIS A 123 12.11 -9.44 -7.14
C HIS A 123 11.39 -9.97 -8.40
N THR A 124 10.05 -10.05 -8.46
CA THR A 124 9.02 -9.78 -7.42
C THR A 124 8.71 -11.01 -6.55
N HIS A 125 9.27 -12.17 -6.87
CA HIS A 125 8.96 -13.42 -6.15
C HIS A 125 10.12 -13.76 -5.21
N PRO A 126 10.08 -13.32 -3.94
CA PRO A 126 11.20 -13.50 -3.03
C PRO A 126 11.58 -14.97 -2.86
N SER A 127 12.84 -15.20 -2.51
CA SER A 127 13.37 -16.54 -2.23
C SER A 127 13.82 -16.72 -0.78
N THR A 128 13.90 -15.64 0.00
CA THR A 128 14.43 -15.64 1.37
C THR A 128 13.42 -15.22 2.43
N ILE A 129 12.25 -14.72 2.03
CA ILE A 129 11.12 -14.38 2.92
C ILE A 129 10.37 -15.68 3.25
N MET A 130 10.24 -16.01 4.54
CA MET A 130 9.64 -17.28 5.00
C MET A 130 8.88 -17.06 6.31
N PRO A 131 7.97 -17.95 6.74
CA PRO A 131 7.43 -17.90 8.10
C PRO A 131 8.56 -17.96 9.14
N GLY A 132 8.43 -17.17 10.21
CA GLY A 132 9.44 -17.05 11.27
C GLY A 132 10.61 -16.12 10.95
N GLY A 133 10.64 -15.43 9.80
CA GLY A 133 11.63 -14.38 9.49
C GLY A 133 12.23 -14.48 8.08
N VAL A 134 13.55 -14.33 7.96
CA VAL A 134 14.23 -14.44 6.66
C VAL A 134 15.46 -15.35 6.73
N SER A 135 15.71 -16.07 5.62
CA SER A 135 16.90 -16.91 5.44
C SER A 135 18.10 -16.15 4.87
N ALA A 136 17.92 -14.89 4.47
CA ALA A 136 19.00 -14.03 4.00
C ALA A 136 20.06 -13.82 5.09
N HIS A 137 21.34 -13.92 4.72
CA HIS A 137 22.44 -13.61 5.63
C HIS A 137 22.65 -12.09 5.70
N ILE A 138 22.11 -11.48 6.76
CA ILE A 138 22.13 -10.02 6.95
C ILE A 138 23.42 -9.62 7.66
N THR A 139 24.23 -8.81 6.98
CA THR A 139 25.53 -8.34 7.49
C THR A 139 25.58 -6.82 7.54
N HIS A 140 26.65 -6.28 8.15
CA HIS A 140 26.95 -4.86 8.05
C HIS A 140 27.02 -4.39 6.59
N GLN A 141 27.62 -5.20 5.69
CA GLN A 141 27.70 -4.89 4.26
C GLN A 141 26.32 -4.83 3.60
N THR A 142 25.43 -5.77 3.92
CA THR A 142 24.03 -5.78 3.44
C THR A 142 23.34 -4.45 3.77
N CYS A 143 23.49 -3.98 5.01
CA CYS A 143 22.92 -2.71 5.45
C CYS A 143 23.56 -1.49 4.78
N THR A 144 24.89 -1.46 4.58
CA THR A 144 25.55 -0.34 3.89
C THR A 144 25.20 -0.30 2.40
N ASP A 145 25.03 -1.46 1.76
CA ASP A 145 24.62 -1.55 0.35
C ASP A 145 23.19 -1.01 0.15
N TYR A 146 22.31 -1.25 1.13
CA TYR A 146 20.98 -0.65 1.17
C TYR A 146 21.07 0.86 1.42
N TYR A 147 21.84 1.30 2.41
CA TYR A 147 22.01 2.71 2.77
C TYR A 147 22.42 3.58 1.59
N VAL A 148 23.45 3.17 0.83
CA VAL A 148 23.96 3.95 -0.31
C VAL A 148 22.89 4.11 -1.39
N ARG A 149 22.06 3.10 -1.63
CA ARG A 149 20.95 3.18 -2.59
C ARG A 149 19.78 3.99 -2.05
N LEU A 150 19.46 3.86 -0.77
CA LEU A 150 18.44 4.66 -0.09
C LEU A 150 18.77 6.15 -0.15
N MET A 151 20.02 6.56 0.10
CA MET A 151 20.42 7.97 0.04
C MET A 151 20.31 8.55 -1.37
N ARG A 152 20.56 7.74 -2.41
CA ARG A 152 20.30 8.13 -3.80
C ARG A 152 18.80 8.31 -4.07
N TYR A 153 17.97 7.43 -3.52
CA TYR A 153 16.52 7.55 -3.62
C TYR A 153 15.98 8.77 -2.88
N MET A 154 16.54 9.09 -1.70
CA MET A 154 16.18 10.31 -0.95
C MET A 154 16.44 11.58 -1.74
N GLU A 155 17.55 11.66 -2.47
CA GLU A 155 17.82 12.80 -3.36
C GLU A 155 16.86 12.87 -4.55
N TYR A 156 16.47 11.72 -5.10
CA TYR A 156 15.44 11.64 -6.14
C TYR A 156 14.10 12.17 -5.62
N VAL A 157 13.57 11.68 -4.49
CA VAL A 157 12.26 12.12 -3.99
C VAL A 157 12.21 13.59 -3.57
N LYS A 158 13.34 14.18 -3.13
CA LYS A 158 13.45 15.63 -2.88
C LYS A 158 13.22 16.48 -4.12
N ARG A 159 13.44 15.93 -5.32
CA ARG A 159 13.12 16.56 -6.60
C ARG A 159 11.71 16.17 -7.06
N THR A 160 11.37 14.89 -6.96
CA THR A 160 10.10 14.34 -7.48
C THR A 160 8.87 14.91 -6.80
N VAL A 161 8.89 15.06 -5.46
CA VAL A 161 7.74 15.59 -4.70
C VAL A 161 7.34 17.00 -5.17
N PRO A 162 8.20 18.02 -5.10
CA PRO A 162 7.83 19.36 -5.56
C PRO A 162 7.56 19.43 -7.07
N MET A 163 8.20 18.58 -7.88
CA MET A 163 7.91 18.52 -9.33
C MET A 163 6.48 18.05 -9.60
N HIS A 164 5.99 17.06 -8.86
CA HIS A 164 4.61 16.60 -9.00
C HIS A 164 3.62 17.58 -8.40
N ASP A 165 3.95 18.26 -7.29
CA ASP A 165 3.10 19.34 -6.77
C ASP A 165 2.91 20.43 -7.83
N ASP A 166 3.99 20.89 -8.48
CA ASP A 166 3.93 21.87 -9.57
C ASP A 166 3.02 21.42 -10.72
N LEU A 167 3.15 20.15 -11.13
CA LEU A 167 2.35 19.57 -12.22
C LEU A 167 0.87 19.46 -11.83
N TYR A 168 0.58 18.89 -10.67
CA TYR A 168 -0.78 18.63 -10.21
C TYR A 168 -1.52 19.91 -9.88
N ASP A 169 -0.86 20.87 -9.22
CA ASP A 169 -1.42 22.19 -8.95
C ASP A 169 -1.76 22.93 -10.24
N PHE A 170 -0.90 22.84 -11.26
CA PHE A 170 -1.20 23.41 -12.58
C PHE A 170 -2.49 22.84 -13.18
N PHE A 171 -2.68 21.52 -13.17
CA PHE A 171 -3.91 20.92 -13.70
C PHE A 171 -5.15 21.35 -12.92
N LEU A 172 -5.08 21.36 -11.59
CA LEU A 172 -6.18 21.79 -10.73
C LEU A 172 -6.55 23.27 -10.94
N GLN A 173 -5.56 24.13 -11.16
CA GLN A 173 -5.77 25.57 -11.39
C GLN A 173 -6.29 25.86 -12.80
N GLU A 174 -5.79 25.15 -13.80
CA GLU A 174 -6.01 25.47 -15.21
C GLU A 174 -7.17 24.76 -15.87
N LEU A 175 -7.68 23.70 -15.24
CA LEU A 175 -8.88 23.01 -15.65
C LEU A 175 -9.93 23.13 -14.53
N PRO A 176 -10.80 24.17 -14.58
CA PRO A 176 -11.87 24.31 -13.59
C PRO A 176 -12.75 23.05 -13.53
N GLY A 177 -12.94 22.50 -12.32
CA GLY A 177 -13.68 21.26 -12.08
C GLY A 177 -12.84 19.98 -12.17
N TYR A 178 -11.54 20.07 -12.44
CA TYR A 178 -10.65 18.91 -12.48
C TYR A 178 -10.50 18.22 -11.12
N ASP A 179 -10.78 18.95 -10.04
CA ASP A 179 -10.88 18.43 -8.68
C ASP A 179 -12.04 17.45 -8.47
N MET A 180 -12.96 17.33 -9.43
CA MET A 180 -14.03 16.33 -9.46
C MET A 180 -13.67 15.07 -10.26
N VAL A 181 -12.54 15.06 -10.99
CA VAL A 181 -12.12 13.89 -11.77
C VAL A 181 -11.80 12.73 -10.83
N GLY A 182 -12.51 11.62 -10.99
CA GLY A 182 -12.37 10.45 -10.13
C GLY A 182 -12.78 10.72 -8.67
N TYR A 183 -13.57 11.76 -8.41
CA TYR A 183 -14.05 12.06 -7.07
C TYR A 183 -14.87 10.88 -6.52
N ARG A 184 -14.69 10.58 -5.24
CA ARG A 184 -15.55 9.71 -4.44
C ARG A 184 -15.71 10.29 -3.04
N ASP A 185 -16.75 9.87 -2.35
CA ASP A 185 -16.82 10.07 -0.90
C ASP A 185 -15.64 9.37 -0.21
N THR A 186 -15.21 9.91 0.92
CA THR A 186 -14.00 9.44 1.62
C THR A 186 -14.33 8.19 2.46
N ASP A 187 -14.54 7.08 1.76
CA ASP A 187 -14.72 5.75 2.31
C ASP A 187 -13.46 4.91 2.06
N LEU A 188 -12.56 4.88 3.04
CA LEU A 188 -11.22 4.33 2.88
C LEU A 188 -10.97 3.12 3.79
N VAL A 189 -10.16 2.19 3.30
CA VAL A 189 -9.59 1.10 4.09
C VAL A 189 -8.07 1.13 4.05
N CYS A 190 -7.45 0.99 5.21
CA CYS A 190 -6.00 0.82 5.41
C CYS A 190 -5.77 -0.28 6.43
N TRP A 191 -4.93 -1.28 6.15
CA TRP A 191 -4.65 -2.38 7.10
C TRP A 191 -3.34 -2.19 7.86
N GLY A 192 -2.71 -1.02 7.71
CA GLY A 192 -1.47 -0.68 8.36
C GLY A 192 -0.29 -1.49 7.82
N CYS A 193 0.90 -0.93 7.97
CA CYS A 193 2.13 -1.55 7.47
C CYS A 193 3.37 -1.03 8.17
N PHE A 194 4.41 -1.83 8.00
CA PHE A 194 5.66 -1.95 8.73
C PHE A 194 5.41 -2.21 10.21
N ASP A 195 5.45 -3.48 10.57
CA ASP A 195 5.32 -3.93 11.95
C ASP A 195 6.49 -3.41 12.79
N ASN A 196 6.19 -2.92 14.00
CA ASN A 196 7.21 -2.51 14.95
C ASN A 196 7.68 -3.73 15.78
N PRO A 197 8.94 -4.18 15.65
CA PRO A 197 9.41 -5.42 16.29
C PRO A 197 9.37 -5.41 17.84
N ASP A 198 9.28 -4.20 18.43
CA ASP A 198 9.16 -4.03 19.88
C ASP A 198 7.75 -4.37 20.39
N TYR A 199 6.73 -4.32 19.54
CA TYR A 199 5.33 -4.53 19.91
C TYR A 199 4.70 -5.75 19.25
N VAL A 200 5.01 -6.02 17.97
CA VAL A 200 4.40 -7.13 17.23
C VAL A 200 4.76 -8.48 17.86
N ASP A 201 3.76 -9.29 18.14
CA ASP A 201 3.92 -10.67 18.58
C ASP A 201 3.20 -11.68 17.69
N TYR A 202 2.52 -11.19 16.66
CA TYR A 202 1.72 -11.95 15.68
C TYR A 202 0.59 -12.76 16.31
N THR A 203 0.26 -12.53 17.58
CA THR A 203 -0.90 -13.18 18.20
C THR A 203 -2.18 -12.46 17.79
N TYR A 204 -3.27 -13.21 17.61
CA TYR A 204 -4.57 -12.62 17.34
C TYR A 204 -5.10 -11.81 18.53
N THR A 205 -4.89 -12.31 19.75
CA THR A 205 -5.37 -11.69 20.99
C THR A 205 -4.83 -10.26 21.17
N ASN A 206 -3.58 -10.00 20.79
CA ASN A 206 -2.96 -8.67 20.88
C ASN A 206 -3.00 -7.89 19.54
N MET A 207 -3.74 -8.38 18.53
CA MET A 207 -3.71 -7.82 17.17
C MET A 207 -4.10 -6.35 17.08
N GLY A 208 -5.12 -5.94 17.82
CA GLY A 208 -5.49 -4.53 17.90
C GLY A 208 -4.38 -3.66 18.49
N GLU A 209 -3.64 -4.16 19.48
CA GLU A 209 -2.57 -3.40 20.14
C GLU A 209 -1.35 -3.26 19.24
N TRP A 210 -0.74 -4.37 18.81
CA TRP A 210 0.45 -4.27 17.97
C TRP A 210 0.17 -3.64 16.60
N GLY A 211 -1.06 -3.76 16.09
CA GLY A 211 -1.49 -3.09 14.86
C GLY A 211 -1.40 -1.56 14.96
N ARG A 212 -1.75 -0.98 16.12
CA ARG A 212 -1.67 0.47 16.37
C ARG A 212 -0.22 1.00 16.42
N HIS A 213 0.74 0.14 16.70
CA HIS A 213 2.18 0.48 16.75
C HIS A 213 2.91 0.31 15.41
N ARG A 214 2.20 -0.06 14.34
CA ARG A 214 2.76 -0.10 12.98
C ARG A 214 3.22 1.30 12.53
N TYR A 215 4.27 1.37 11.73
CA TYR A 215 4.75 2.64 11.19
C TYR A 215 3.86 3.22 10.08
N ILE A 216 2.78 2.54 9.72
CA ILE A 216 1.62 3.04 8.98
C ILE A 216 0.42 2.51 9.76
N THR A 217 -0.41 3.43 10.27
CA THR A 217 -1.53 3.07 11.15
C THR A 217 -2.65 2.40 10.34
N PRO A 218 -3.24 1.29 10.82
CA PRO A 218 -4.45 0.72 10.22
C PRO A 218 -5.66 1.60 10.52
N GLY A 219 -6.67 1.54 9.66
CA GLY A 219 -7.92 2.25 9.90
C GLY A 219 -9.01 2.00 8.89
N LEU A 220 -10.23 2.19 9.37
CA LEU A 220 -11.47 2.18 8.60
C LEU A 220 -12.07 3.58 8.61
N VAL A 221 -12.40 4.10 7.44
CA VAL A 221 -12.92 5.47 7.27
C VAL A 221 -14.24 5.39 6.54
N PHE A 222 -15.26 6.03 7.10
CA PHE A 222 -16.55 6.23 6.42
C PHE A 222 -16.87 7.71 6.37
N LYS A 223 -17.22 8.23 5.19
CA LYS A 223 -17.62 9.62 4.96
C LYS A 223 -16.66 10.65 5.57
N GLY A 224 -15.36 10.36 5.52
CA GLY A 224 -14.30 11.23 6.06
C GLY A 224 -14.12 11.18 7.58
N GLU A 225 -14.77 10.25 8.28
CA GLU A 225 -14.57 10.01 9.72
C GLU A 225 -13.76 8.73 9.95
N LEU A 226 -12.69 8.82 10.76
CA LEU A 226 -11.91 7.65 11.18
C LEU A 226 -12.71 6.86 12.22
N ILE A 227 -13.25 5.72 11.79
CA ILE A 227 -14.17 4.91 12.59
C ILE A 227 -13.43 4.07 13.63
N THR A 228 -12.34 3.43 13.22
CA THR A 228 -11.52 2.61 14.11
C THR A 228 -10.11 2.46 13.55
N THR A 229 -9.15 2.18 14.44
CA THR A 229 -7.79 1.72 14.10
C THR A 229 -7.53 0.31 14.64
N ASP A 230 -8.56 -0.39 15.10
CA ASP A 230 -8.42 -1.74 15.65
C ASP A 230 -8.48 -2.79 14.53
N LEU A 231 -7.40 -3.54 14.35
CA LEU A 231 -7.34 -4.59 13.33
C LEU A 231 -8.35 -5.72 13.56
N VAL A 232 -8.77 -6.00 14.80
CA VAL A 232 -9.80 -7.02 15.08
C VAL A 232 -11.16 -6.52 14.58
N GLU A 233 -11.50 -5.27 14.88
CA GLU A 233 -12.76 -4.67 14.42
C GLU A 233 -12.80 -4.57 12.89
N ILE A 234 -11.70 -4.13 12.27
CA ILE A 234 -11.56 -4.07 10.80
C ILE A 234 -11.74 -5.47 10.20
N ASN A 235 -11.08 -6.49 10.74
CA ASN A 235 -11.21 -7.87 10.28
C ASN A 235 -12.67 -8.34 10.32
N LEU A 236 -13.33 -8.19 11.47
CA LEU A 236 -14.70 -8.66 11.67
C LEU A 236 -15.73 -7.90 10.83
N ALA A 237 -15.42 -6.68 10.38
CA ALA A 237 -16.28 -5.90 9.49
C ALA A 237 -16.22 -6.35 8.03
N MET A 238 -15.22 -7.15 7.60
CA MET A 238 -15.11 -7.57 6.20
C MET A 238 -16.27 -8.48 5.76
N ARG A 239 -16.87 -8.16 4.61
CA ARG A 239 -17.89 -9.00 3.95
C ARG A 239 -17.55 -9.17 2.48
N ILE A 240 -17.52 -10.41 2.01
CA ILE A 240 -17.39 -10.70 0.58
C ILE A 240 -18.78 -10.97 0.03
N LEU A 241 -19.27 -10.02 -0.76
CA LEU A 241 -20.51 -10.16 -1.49
C LEU A 241 -20.24 -10.65 -2.92
N LEU A 242 -21.33 -11.03 -3.57
CA LEU A 242 -21.41 -11.25 -5.01
C LEU A 242 -22.39 -10.21 -5.58
N GLY A 243 -23.09 -10.55 -6.66
CA GLY A 243 -23.93 -9.66 -7.44
C GLY A 243 -23.61 -9.94 -8.88
N SER A 244 -22.66 -9.19 -9.42
CA SER A 244 -22.27 -9.25 -10.83
C SER A 244 -21.03 -10.12 -11.13
N SER A 245 -20.76 -11.12 -10.28
CA SER A 245 -19.57 -11.98 -10.37
C SER A 245 -19.86 -13.38 -10.90
N TYR A 246 -18.91 -13.97 -11.63
CA TYR A 246 -18.96 -15.32 -12.21
C TYR A 246 -18.72 -16.45 -11.18
N PHE A 247 -19.43 -16.40 -10.05
CA PHE A 247 -19.40 -17.43 -9.01
C PHE A 247 -20.82 -17.79 -8.57
N ASP A 248 -20.98 -19.01 -8.07
CA ASP A 248 -22.14 -19.38 -7.26
C ASP A 248 -21.88 -18.96 -5.79
N ASP A 249 -22.96 -18.67 -5.05
CA ASP A 249 -22.88 -18.28 -3.64
C ASP A 249 -22.55 -19.49 -2.75
N TRP A 250 -21.79 -19.29 -1.69
CA TRP A 250 -21.31 -20.34 -0.79
C TRP A 250 -22.07 -20.39 0.54
N THR A 251 -23.16 -19.64 0.69
CA THR A 251 -23.91 -19.59 1.95
C THR A 251 -24.47 -20.94 2.40
N SER A 252 -24.65 -21.89 1.46
CA SER A 252 -25.02 -23.29 1.75
C SER A 252 -23.85 -24.23 2.03
N GLU A 253 -22.61 -23.79 1.81
CA GLU A 253 -21.41 -24.61 2.05
C GLU A 253 -21.08 -24.71 3.54
N GLU A 254 -20.05 -25.47 3.91
CA GLU A 254 -19.55 -25.54 5.28
C GLU A 254 -19.07 -24.17 5.79
N THR A 255 -19.32 -23.85 7.06
CA THR A 255 -18.74 -22.70 7.76
C THR A 255 -17.51 -23.16 8.54
N PHE A 256 -16.34 -22.67 8.17
CA PHE A 256 -15.07 -23.09 8.78
C PHE A 256 -14.86 -22.47 10.18
N VAL A 257 -15.24 -21.20 10.35
CA VAL A 257 -14.95 -20.37 11.51
C VAL A 257 -16.23 -19.64 11.94
N THR A 258 -16.79 -20.03 13.09
CA THR A 258 -17.99 -19.38 13.67
C THR A 258 -17.63 -18.30 14.68
N GLN A 259 -16.46 -18.42 15.32
CA GLN A 259 -15.91 -17.43 16.26
C GLN A 259 -14.43 -17.24 15.99
N ASP A 260 -13.94 -16.00 16.17
CA ASP A 260 -12.52 -15.70 16.13
C ASP A 260 -11.81 -16.18 17.43
N PRO A 261 -10.47 -16.10 17.54
CA PRO A 261 -9.75 -16.48 18.76
C PRO A 261 -10.11 -15.69 20.03
N LEU A 262 -10.83 -14.57 19.91
CA LEU A 262 -11.35 -13.77 21.03
C LEU A 262 -12.80 -14.11 21.38
N GLY A 263 -13.44 -15.04 20.64
CA GLY A 263 -14.83 -15.45 20.83
C GLY A 263 -15.85 -14.57 20.11
N ASN A 264 -15.42 -13.60 19.30
CA ASN A 264 -16.33 -12.74 18.55
C ASN A 264 -16.96 -13.54 17.39
N PRO A 265 -18.24 -13.32 17.07
CA PRO A 265 -18.90 -14.02 15.98
C PRO A 265 -18.28 -13.66 14.62
N VAL A 266 -18.06 -14.66 13.77
CA VAL A 266 -17.53 -14.51 12.42
C VAL A 266 -18.64 -14.81 11.39
N ASP A 267 -18.89 -13.86 10.49
CA ASP A 267 -19.94 -13.96 9.48
C ASP A 267 -19.63 -15.02 8.40
N LYS A 268 -20.66 -15.65 7.84
CA LYS A 268 -20.54 -16.59 6.71
C LYS A 268 -19.91 -15.96 5.46
N ARG A 269 -20.08 -14.65 5.28
CA ARG A 269 -19.49 -13.87 4.19
C ARG A 269 -18.10 -13.32 4.52
N HIS A 270 -17.57 -13.55 5.73
CA HIS A 270 -16.19 -13.21 6.06
C HIS A 270 -15.22 -14.10 5.26
N PRO A 271 -14.03 -13.60 4.83
CA PRO A 271 -13.06 -14.39 4.06
C PRO A 271 -12.72 -15.77 4.64
N TRP A 272 -12.62 -15.93 5.97
CA TRP A 272 -12.39 -17.26 6.59
C TRP A 272 -13.43 -18.33 6.21
N ASN A 273 -14.65 -17.92 5.88
CA ASN A 273 -15.77 -18.82 5.58
C ASN A 273 -16.11 -18.92 4.10
N LYS A 274 -15.39 -18.19 3.25
CA LYS A 274 -15.64 -18.20 1.81
C LYS A 274 -15.18 -19.51 1.19
N VAL A 275 -16.05 -20.05 0.34
CA VAL A 275 -15.72 -21.11 -0.63
C VAL A 275 -15.83 -20.51 -2.03
N THR A 276 -14.80 -20.70 -2.86
CA THR A 276 -14.80 -20.16 -4.23
C THR A 276 -15.42 -21.18 -5.18
N LEU A 277 -16.63 -20.91 -5.66
CA LEU A 277 -17.37 -21.78 -6.59
C LEU A 277 -17.44 -21.12 -7.99
N PRO A 278 -16.42 -21.28 -8.86
CA PRO A 278 -16.37 -20.60 -10.14
C PRO A 278 -17.45 -21.11 -11.10
N LYS A 279 -18.14 -20.17 -11.77
CA LYS A 279 -19.18 -20.46 -12.75
C LYS A 279 -18.93 -19.67 -14.03
N PRO A 280 -18.13 -20.21 -14.98
CA PRO A 280 -17.91 -19.57 -16.26
C PRO A 280 -19.22 -19.35 -17.00
N GLN A 281 -19.46 -18.14 -17.49
CA GLN A 281 -20.70 -17.78 -18.18
C GLN A 281 -20.46 -16.63 -19.17
N LYS A 282 -21.45 -16.39 -20.04
CA LYS A 282 -21.42 -15.26 -20.97
C LYS A 282 -21.51 -13.94 -20.18
N ARG A 283 -20.71 -12.95 -20.58
CA ARG A 283 -20.77 -11.59 -20.02
C ARG A 283 -22.12 -10.94 -20.34
N ASP A 284 -22.77 -10.42 -19.31
CA ASP A 284 -23.98 -9.60 -19.38
C ASP A 284 -23.87 -8.41 -18.42
N TRP A 285 -23.84 -7.20 -18.97
CA TRP A 285 -23.71 -5.96 -18.18
C TRP A 285 -24.93 -5.63 -17.33
N ALA A 286 -26.08 -6.27 -17.60
CA ALA A 286 -27.28 -6.15 -16.77
C ALA A 286 -27.33 -7.16 -15.62
N ASP A 287 -26.42 -8.13 -15.57
CA ASP A 287 -26.34 -9.17 -14.56
C ASP A 287 -24.88 -9.41 -14.16
N LYS A 288 -24.26 -10.50 -14.63
CA LYS A 288 -22.90 -10.90 -14.28
C LYS A 288 -21.92 -10.59 -15.40
N TYR A 289 -20.89 -9.83 -15.08
CA TYR A 289 -19.91 -9.35 -16.06
C TYR A 289 -18.45 -9.42 -15.63
N SER A 290 -18.15 -9.88 -14.42
CA SER A 290 -16.78 -9.86 -13.88
C SER A 290 -16.37 -11.13 -13.13
N TRP A 291 -15.08 -11.44 -13.11
CA TRP A 291 -14.48 -12.42 -12.20
C TRP A 291 -14.12 -11.81 -10.83
N VAL A 292 -14.25 -10.49 -10.67
CA VAL A 292 -14.01 -9.82 -9.40
C VAL A 292 -15.26 -9.97 -8.52
N VAL A 293 -15.06 -10.34 -7.26
CA VAL A 293 -16.11 -10.36 -6.21
C VAL A 293 -16.32 -8.97 -5.62
N SER A 294 -17.33 -8.77 -4.78
CA SER A 294 -17.66 -7.46 -4.22
C SER A 294 -17.37 -7.39 -2.71
N PRO A 295 -16.10 -7.18 -2.30
CA PRO A 295 -15.77 -6.93 -0.90
C PRO A 295 -16.38 -5.61 -0.43
N ARG A 296 -16.90 -5.61 0.79
CA ARG A 296 -17.53 -4.48 1.46
C ARG A 296 -17.10 -4.46 2.93
N MET A 297 -17.13 -3.27 3.52
CA MET A 297 -17.02 -3.10 4.97
C MET A 297 -18.44 -2.98 5.55
N TYR A 298 -18.75 -3.83 6.51
CA TYR A 298 -20.04 -3.81 7.18
C TYR A 298 -20.09 -2.70 8.22
N ASP A 299 -21.00 -1.75 8.04
CA ASP A 299 -21.29 -0.68 9.00
C ASP A 299 -22.68 -0.88 9.59
N ARG A 300 -22.78 -1.75 10.60
CA ARG A 300 -23.99 -2.06 11.40
C ARG A 300 -25.20 -2.56 10.62
N ASN A 301 -25.73 -1.80 9.66
CA ASN A 301 -26.85 -2.15 8.79
C ASN A 301 -26.55 -1.89 7.30
N ASP A 302 -25.35 -1.42 6.94
CA ASP A 302 -24.97 -1.08 5.57
C ASP A 302 -23.67 -1.79 5.14
N TYR A 303 -23.44 -1.85 3.82
CA TYR A 303 -22.27 -2.43 3.19
C TYR A 303 -21.52 -1.36 2.39
N VAL A 304 -20.49 -0.79 2.99
CA VAL A 304 -19.75 0.33 2.41
C VAL A 304 -18.75 -0.16 1.37
N ALA A 305 -18.79 0.43 0.18
CA ALA A 305 -17.85 0.19 -0.92
C ALA A 305 -16.58 1.05 -0.76
N CYS A 306 -15.76 0.69 0.23
CA CYS A 306 -14.49 1.37 0.47
C CYS A 306 -13.48 1.14 -0.66
N ASP A 307 -12.61 2.13 -0.86
CA ASP A 307 -11.44 2.01 -1.71
C ASP A 307 -10.14 2.19 -0.93
N THR A 308 -9.03 1.89 -1.59
CA THR A 308 -7.70 1.99 -0.97
C THR A 308 -7.03 3.33 -1.22
N GLY A 309 -7.67 4.24 -1.95
CA GLY A 309 -7.05 5.46 -2.46
C GLY A 309 -5.85 5.18 -3.38
N GLY A 310 -5.84 4.00 -4.00
CA GLY A 310 -4.66 3.49 -4.74
C GLY A 310 -3.48 3.12 -3.84
N GLY A 311 -3.71 2.99 -2.53
CA GLY A 311 -2.77 2.63 -1.46
C GLY A 311 -2.28 3.84 -0.68
N PRO A 312 -1.39 4.68 -1.25
CA PRO A 312 -0.79 5.83 -0.58
C PRO A 312 -1.78 6.80 0.06
N PHE A 313 -2.90 7.10 -0.60
CA PHE A 313 -3.89 8.06 -0.09
C PHE A 313 -4.57 7.54 1.18
N ALA A 314 -5.06 6.29 1.19
CA ALA A 314 -5.67 5.73 2.40
C ALA A 314 -4.67 5.62 3.55
N ARG A 315 -3.44 5.16 3.28
CA ARG A 315 -2.37 5.05 4.30
C ARG A 315 -2.08 6.39 4.97
N GLN A 316 -1.87 7.42 4.16
CA GLN A 316 -1.53 8.75 4.66
C GLN A 316 -2.71 9.41 5.35
N TRP A 317 -3.91 9.32 4.78
CA TRP A 317 -5.12 9.85 5.40
C TRP A 317 -5.33 9.25 6.79
N VAL A 318 -5.32 7.93 6.88
CA VAL A 318 -5.53 7.19 8.14
C VAL A 318 -4.42 7.50 9.15
N THR A 319 -3.16 7.42 8.72
CA THR A 319 -2.02 7.67 9.61
C THR A 319 -2.02 9.11 10.13
N ALA A 320 -2.27 10.09 9.27
CA ALA A 320 -2.38 11.50 9.64
C ALA A 320 -3.47 11.71 10.68
N LYS A 321 -4.69 11.20 10.43
CA LYS A 321 -5.86 11.39 11.30
C LYS A 321 -5.76 10.64 12.62
N ALA A 322 -5.14 9.47 12.64
CA ALA A 322 -4.94 8.71 13.85
C ALA A 322 -3.89 9.35 14.78
N GLY A 323 -2.87 10.02 14.23
CA GLY A 323 -1.86 10.73 15.03
C GLY A 323 -0.96 9.81 15.87
N LEU A 324 -0.88 8.52 15.52
CA LEU A 324 -0.17 7.51 16.33
C LEU A 324 1.30 7.31 15.95
N VAL A 325 1.71 7.77 14.76
CA VAL A 325 3.08 7.57 14.24
C VAL A 325 3.95 8.79 14.57
N ASP A 326 5.01 8.55 15.34
CA ASP A 326 6.12 9.48 15.54
C ASP A 326 7.42 8.65 15.65
N ILE A 327 8.27 8.74 14.62
CA ILE A 327 9.61 8.12 14.59
C ILE A 327 10.72 9.18 14.50
N GLY A 328 10.44 10.40 14.97
CA GLY A 328 11.38 11.53 14.99
C GLY A 328 11.34 12.37 13.72
N TYR A 329 11.72 11.81 12.57
CA TYR A 329 11.74 12.52 11.27
C TYR A 329 10.52 12.23 10.38
N LEU A 330 9.57 11.45 10.90
CA LEU A 330 8.28 11.18 10.26
C LEU A 330 7.22 11.18 11.35
N LYS A 331 6.24 12.08 11.22
CA LYS A 331 5.26 12.35 12.27
C LYS A 331 3.87 12.64 11.73
N ALA A 332 2.87 11.94 12.27
CA ALA A 332 1.46 12.26 12.07
C ALA A 332 1.03 13.37 13.06
N THR A 333 0.34 14.40 12.56
CA THR A 333 -0.04 15.60 13.35
C THR A 333 -1.52 15.63 13.75
N GLY A 334 -2.32 14.66 13.34
CA GLY A 334 -3.79 14.68 13.41
C GLY A 334 -4.45 15.26 12.16
N HIS A 335 -3.71 15.96 11.29
CA HIS A 335 -4.25 16.60 10.07
C HIS A 335 -3.26 16.62 8.89
N SER A 336 -2.03 16.18 9.11
CA SER A 336 -0.96 16.09 8.12
C SER A 336 0.08 15.04 8.54
N ILE A 337 1.06 14.80 7.67
CA ILE A 337 2.26 14.01 7.94
C ILE A 337 3.49 14.85 7.62
N GLN A 338 4.29 15.13 8.64
CA GLN A 338 5.56 15.83 8.53
C GLN A 338 6.70 14.83 8.26
N MET A 339 7.56 15.18 7.31
CA MET A 339 8.66 14.35 6.81
C MET A 339 9.93 15.18 6.71
N VAL A 340 10.95 14.84 7.48
CA VAL A 340 12.25 15.51 7.46
C VAL A 340 13.25 14.61 6.74
N LEU A 341 13.56 14.93 5.48
CA LEU A 341 14.51 14.17 4.68
C LEU A 341 15.94 14.65 4.95
N PRO A 342 16.84 13.77 5.42
CA PRO A 342 18.20 14.16 5.82
C PRO A 342 18.99 14.69 4.63
N LYS A 343 20.01 15.52 4.92
CA LYS A 343 20.97 16.00 3.90
C LYS A 343 21.54 14.85 3.06
N THR A 344 21.59 15.04 1.74
CA THR A 344 22.19 14.12 0.78
C THR A 344 23.48 14.72 0.18
N ALA A 345 24.06 14.06 -0.83
CA ALA A 345 25.30 14.53 -1.46
C ALA A 345 25.09 15.86 -2.21
N GLY A 346 23.97 15.99 -2.93
CA GLY A 346 23.64 17.14 -3.77
C GLY A 346 22.63 18.12 -3.16
N MET A 347 21.90 17.75 -2.11
CA MET A 347 20.81 18.57 -1.57
C MET A 347 20.88 18.71 -0.03
N PRO A 348 20.53 19.90 0.51
CA PRO A 348 20.40 20.09 1.95
C PRO A 348 19.28 19.24 2.53
N GLU A 349 19.15 19.22 3.86
CA GLU A 349 17.93 18.71 4.50
C GLU A 349 16.68 19.40 3.94
N MET A 350 15.58 18.66 3.85
CA MET A 350 14.32 19.14 3.27
C MET A 350 13.15 18.66 4.11
N GLU A 351 12.27 19.57 4.48
CA GLU A 351 11.00 19.26 5.12
C GLU A 351 9.91 19.18 4.05
N LEU A 352 9.13 18.11 4.10
CA LEU A 352 7.93 17.91 3.31
C LEU A 352 6.76 17.69 4.27
N GLU A 353 5.58 18.21 3.93
CA GLU A 353 4.38 17.99 4.72
C GLU A 353 3.22 17.61 3.80
N TRP A 354 2.72 16.39 3.96
CA TRP A 354 1.50 15.98 3.26
C TRP A 354 0.29 16.37 4.11
N HIS A 355 -0.56 17.25 3.60
CA HIS A 355 -1.80 17.64 4.27
C HIS A 355 -2.95 16.75 3.82
N VAL A 356 -3.86 16.41 4.74
CA VAL A 356 -5.07 15.66 4.39
C VAL A 356 -5.92 16.53 3.46
N PRO A 357 -6.16 16.12 2.19
CA PRO A 357 -6.91 16.93 1.25
C PRO A 357 -8.41 16.89 1.55
N GLU A 358 -9.12 17.91 1.11
CA GLU A 358 -10.58 18.03 1.29
C GLU A 358 -11.36 17.01 0.47
N LYS A 359 -10.81 16.57 -0.68
CA LYS A 359 -11.48 15.68 -1.64
C LYS A 359 -10.66 14.41 -1.89
N SER A 360 -11.37 13.28 -2.02
CA SER A 360 -10.81 12.02 -2.52
C SER A 360 -11.01 11.95 -4.03
N ASN A 361 -10.08 12.51 -4.79
CA ASN A 361 -10.14 12.55 -6.27
C ASN A 361 -8.90 11.89 -6.90
N ALA A 362 -8.81 11.87 -8.23
CA ALA A 362 -7.69 11.24 -8.94
C ALA A 362 -6.34 11.91 -8.63
N VAL A 363 -6.28 13.24 -8.75
CA VAL A 363 -5.04 14.01 -8.55
C VAL A 363 -4.47 13.83 -7.15
N GLU A 364 -5.31 13.88 -6.12
CA GLU A 364 -4.86 13.74 -4.74
C GLU A 364 -4.40 12.31 -4.41
N ARG A 365 -4.93 11.29 -5.11
CA ARG A 365 -4.39 9.91 -5.01
C ARG A 365 -3.00 9.81 -5.63
N ASP A 366 -2.74 10.51 -6.73
CA ASP A 366 -1.43 10.54 -7.38
C ASP A 366 -0.40 11.39 -6.62
N ARG A 367 -0.83 12.54 -6.08
CA ARG A 367 -0.05 13.35 -5.14
C ARG A 367 0.34 12.54 -3.92
N ALA A 368 -0.62 11.87 -3.27
CA ALA A 368 -0.34 11.01 -2.14
C ALA A 368 0.69 9.92 -2.52
N ARG A 369 0.64 9.35 -3.72
CA ARG A 369 1.63 8.36 -4.15
C ARG A 369 3.05 8.92 -4.22
N THR A 370 3.21 10.16 -4.65
CA THR A 370 4.50 10.85 -4.65
C THR A 370 5.03 11.07 -3.23
N TYR A 371 4.20 11.59 -2.32
CA TYR A 371 4.59 11.80 -0.92
C TYR A 371 4.91 10.47 -0.21
N HIS A 372 4.23 9.38 -0.57
CA HIS A 372 4.49 8.07 0.01
C HIS A 372 5.84 7.46 -0.39
N GLN A 373 6.45 7.93 -1.48
CA GLN A 373 7.83 7.58 -1.82
C GLN A 373 8.79 8.11 -0.75
N ALA A 374 8.63 9.38 -0.34
CA ALA A 374 9.41 9.97 0.76
C ALA A 374 9.10 9.28 2.10
N TYR A 375 7.83 9.01 2.39
CA TYR A 375 7.40 8.26 3.57
C TYR A 375 8.13 6.91 3.67
N SER A 376 8.10 6.12 2.59
CA SER A 376 8.70 4.79 2.54
C SER A 376 10.22 4.85 2.71
N ALA A 377 10.87 5.86 2.14
CA ALA A 377 12.31 6.08 2.31
C ALA A 377 12.67 6.38 3.77
N LEU A 378 11.86 7.17 4.48
CA LEU A 378 12.07 7.49 5.90
C LEU A 378 11.83 6.27 6.78
N VAL A 379 10.76 5.49 6.58
CA VAL A 379 10.58 4.24 7.33
C VAL A 379 11.70 3.24 7.04
N GLY A 380 12.16 3.17 5.78
CA GLY A 380 13.32 2.38 5.39
C GLY A 380 14.59 2.79 6.15
N LEU A 381 14.84 4.10 6.29
CA LEU A 381 15.95 4.63 7.09
C LEU A 381 15.83 4.21 8.56
N HIS A 382 14.64 4.33 9.16
CA HIS A 382 14.40 3.98 10.56
C HIS A 382 14.65 2.50 10.81
N CYS A 383 14.10 1.64 9.96
CA CYS A 383 14.29 0.20 10.08
C CYS A 383 15.76 -0.17 9.88
N LEU A 384 16.49 0.53 8.99
CA LEU A 384 17.90 0.29 8.75
C LEU A 384 18.77 0.65 9.96
N GLU A 385 18.50 1.78 10.61
CA GLU A 385 19.19 2.20 11.84
C GLU A 385 19.00 1.16 12.95
N LYS A 386 17.76 0.67 13.11
CA LYS A 386 17.46 -0.37 14.10
C LYS A 386 18.11 -1.71 13.77
N ALA A 387 18.08 -2.13 12.50
CA ALA A 387 18.76 -3.35 12.04
C ALA A 387 20.28 -3.29 12.28
N LEU A 388 20.91 -2.15 11.99
CA LEU A 388 22.33 -1.91 12.33
C LEU A 388 22.59 -1.99 13.83
N GLY A 389 21.65 -1.50 14.66
CA GLY A 389 21.69 -1.64 16.11
C GLY A 389 21.72 -3.10 16.58
N GLU A 390 20.85 -3.95 16.02
CA GLU A 390 20.83 -5.39 16.29
C GLU A 390 22.14 -6.07 15.89
N ILE A 391 22.65 -5.78 14.69
CA ILE A 391 23.91 -6.35 14.18
C ILE A 391 25.10 -5.95 15.07
N ARG A 392 25.21 -4.66 15.43
CA ARG A 392 26.29 -4.16 16.31
C ARG A 392 26.27 -4.80 17.69
N ALA A 393 25.09 -5.16 18.17
CA ALA A 393 24.93 -5.86 19.43
C ALA A 393 25.10 -7.39 19.33
N GLY A 394 25.48 -7.91 18.16
CA GLY A 394 25.69 -9.34 17.91
C GLY A 394 24.40 -10.15 17.74
N ARG A 395 23.23 -9.51 17.68
CA ARG A 395 21.92 -10.16 17.50
C ARG A 395 21.60 -10.35 16.02
N THR A 396 22.30 -11.29 15.39
CA THR A 396 22.24 -11.52 13.93
C THR A 396 21.30 -12.63 13.49
N LYS A 397 20.63 -13.31 14.44
CA LYS A 397 19.59 -14.30 14.11
C LYS A 397 18.42 -13.58 13.44
N SER A 398 17.97 -14.07 12.28
CA SER A 398 16.91 -13.46 11.47
C SER A 398 15.71 -14.39 11.22
N TRP A 399 15.75 -15.62 11.74
CA TRP A 399 14.69 -16.61 11.58
C TRP A 399 14.47 -17.42 12.87
N SER A 400 13.21 -17.74 13.19
CA SER A 400 12.79 -18.56 14.32
C SER A 400 12.20 -19.89 13.84
N ASP A 401 12.53 -20.97 14.56
CA ASP A 401 11.96 -22.30 14.32
C ASP A 401 10.49 -22.37 14.73
N PHE A 402 9.73 -23.22 14.06
CA PHE A 402 8.29 -23.37 14.28
C PHE A 402 7.80 -24.78 13.96
N LYS A 403 6.60 -25.10 14.42
CA LYS A 403 5.88 -26.32 14.05
C LYS A 403 4.54 -25.92 13.44
N VAL A 404 4.15 -26.59 12.37
CA VAL A 404 2.82 -26.44 11.79
C VAL A 404 1.82 -27.09 12.75
N PRO A 405 0.78 -26.38 13.21
CA PRO A 405 -0.23 -26.94 14.08
C PRO A 405 -1.16 -27.88 13.29
N GLU A 406 -1.83 -28.81 13.99
CA GLU A 406 -2.88 -29.63 13.37
C GLU A 406 -4.10 -28.78 13.00
N GLU A 407 -4.47 -27.83 13.86
CA GLU A 407 -5.64 -26.95 13.72
C GLU A 407 -5.25 -25.50 13.99
N ALA A 408 -5.65 -24.57 13.12
CA ALA A 408 -5.45 -23.14 13.35
C ALA A 408 -6.40 -22.27 12.52
N VAL A 409 -6.73 -21.10 13.04
CA VAL A 409 -7.38 -20.00 12.31
C VAL A 409 -6.48 -18.77 12.44
N SER A 410 -6.21 -18.11 11.33
CA SER A 410 -5.18 -17.07 11.27
C SER A 410 -5.46 -16.03 10.19
N VAL A 411 -4.95 -14.83 10.40
CA VAL A 411 -5.00 -13.74 9.43
C VAL A 411 -3.66 -13.01 9.41
N GLY A 412 -3.15 -12.74 8.22
CA GLY A 412 -2.08 -11.78 8.00
C GLY A 412 -2.68 -10.48 7.47
N PHE A 413 -2.34 -9.35 8.08
CA PHE A 413 -2.69 -8.02 7.59
C PHE A 413 -1.43 -7.29 7.13
N HIS A 414 -1.49 -6.69 5.95
CA HIS A 414 -0.42 -5.92 5.34
C HIS A 414 -1.01 -4.81 4.46
N GLU A 415 -0.19 -3.83 4.09
CA GLU A 415 -0.46 -2.98 2.94
C GLU A 415 0.42 -3.43 1.78
N ALA A 416 -0.19 -3.82 0.67
CA ALA A 416 0.52 -3.92 -0.59
C ALA A 416 0.79 -2.53 -1.17
N ALA A 417 1.62 -2.44 -2.22
CA ALA A 417 1.89 -1.18 -2.91
C ALA A 417 0.60 -0.42 -3.32
N ARG A 418 -0.52 -1.12 -3.54
CA ARG A 418 -1.80 -0.53 -3.99
C ARG A 418 -2.87 -0.43 -2.89
N GLY A 419 -2.59 -0.80 -1.64
CA GLY A 419 -3.57 -0.77 -0.56
C GLY A 419 -3.64 -2.05 0.26
N VAL A 420 -4.76 -2.18 0.97
CA VAL A 420 -5.12 -3.33 1.81
C VAL A 420 -4.77 -4.69 1.20
N LEU A 421 -4.01 -5.51 1.93
CA LEU A 421 -3.74 -6.91 1.63
C LEU A 421 -3.86 -7.83 2.86
N SER A 422 -4.80 -8.79 2.83
CA SER A 422 -5.10 -9.69 3.92
C SER A 422 -5.11 -11.10 3.40
N HIS A 423 -4.50 -12.00 4.16
CA HIS A 423 -4.54 -13.42 3.89
C HIS A 423 -5.24 -14.08 5.06
N HIS A 424 -6.37 -14.74 4.80
CA HIS A 424 -7.12 -15.47 5.81
C HIS A 424 -6.92 -16.97 5.60
N MET A 425 -6.47 -17.69 6.63
CA MET A 425 -6.15 -19.11 6.53
C MET A 425 -6.78 -19.93 7.66
N VAL A 426 -7.25 -21.12 7.30
CA VAL A 426 -7.69 -22.18 8.20
C VAL A 426 -6.84 -23.42 7.93
N ILE A 427 -6.28 -24.01 8.98
CA ILE A 427 -5.54 -25.27 8.96
C ILE A 427 -6.39 -26.34 9.64
N ARG A 428 -6.51 -27.52 9.00
CA ARG A 428 -7.07 -28.75 9.58
C ARG A 428 -6.17 -29.94 9.25
N GLU A 429 -5.95 -30.83 10.20
CA GLU A 429 -5.04 -31.99 10.04
C GLU A 429 -3.66 -31.61 9.43
N GLY A 430 -3.11 -30.47 9.86
CA GLY A 430 -1.81 -29.97 9.38
C GLY A 430 -1.79 -29.53 7.92
N LYS A 431 -2.96 -29.33 7.30
CA LYS A 431 -3.12 -28.91 5.90
C LYS A 431 -3.97 -27.65 5.81
N ILE A 432 -3.77 -26.87 4.76
CA ILE A 432 -4.64 -25.73 4.45
C ILE A 432 -6.04 -26.28 4.09
N ALA A 433 -7.02 -25.97 4.94
CA ALA A 433 -8.43 -26.28 4.72
C ALA A 433 -9.15 -25.14 3.98
N ASN A 434 -8.77 -23.89 4.26
CA ASN A 434 -9.23 -22.73 3.51
C ASN A 434 -8.14 -21.64 3.45
N TYR A 435 -8.04 -20.94 2.32
CA TYR A 435 -7.10 -19.84 2.14
C TYR A 435 -7.69 -18.78 1.20
N GLN A 436 -7.87 -17.56 1.69
CA GLN A 436 -8.51 -16.49 0.94
C GLN A 436 -7.68 -15.20 1.04
N PRO A 437 -6.87 -14.87 0.02
CA PRO A 437 -6.20 -13.59 -0.06
C PRO A 437 -7.13 -12.53 -0.66
N TYR A 438 -7.18 -11.37 -0.02
CA TYR A 438 -7.90 -10.19 -0.50
C TYR A 438 -6.93 -9.02 -0.72
N PRO A 439 -6.31 -8.93 -1.91
CA PRO A 439 -5.50 -7.77 -2.32
C PRO A 439 -6.36 -6.50 -2.51
N PRO A 440 -5.74 -5.35 -2.80
CA PRO A 440 -6.46 -4.08 -2.93
C PRO A 440 -7.34 -4.00 -4.19
N THR A 441 -6.93 -4.64 -5.29
CA THR A 441 -7.68 -4.56 -6.55
C THR A 441 -9.09 -5.16 -6.47
N PRO A 442 -9.36 -6.28 -5.77
CA PRO A 442 -10.72 -6.68 -5.43
C PRO A 442 -11.55 -5.60 -4.74
N TRP A 443 -10.95 -4.75 -3.88
CA TRP A 443 -11.67 -3.62 -3.29
C TRP A 443 -11.95 -2.54 -4.31
N ASN A 444 -10.99 -2.18 -5.16
CA ASN A 444 -11.18 -1.05 -6.07
C ASN A 444 -11.97 -1.39 -7.35
N ALA A 445 -11.79 -2.60 -7.88
CA ALA A 445 -12.30 -3.05 -9.17
C ALA A 445 -13.55 -3.92 -9.07
N ASN A 446 -14.18 -4.00 -7.89
CA ASN A 446 -15.36 -4.82 -7.76
C ASN A 446 -16.54 -4.27 -8.57
N PRO A 447 -17.40 -5.15 -9.08
CA PRO A 447 -18.60 -4.73 -9.77
C PRO A 447 -19.71 -4.40 -8.76
N ARG A 448 -20.88 -4.02 -9.27
CA ARG A 448 -22.11 -3.90 -8.47
C ARG A 448 -22.36 -5.17 -7.66
N ASP A 449 -22.65 -4.98 -6.37
CA ASP A 449 -22.99 -6.07 -5.48
C ASP A 449 -24.47 -6.48 -5.59
N VAL A 450 -24.90 -7.45 -4.76
CA VAL A 450 -26.29 -7.92 -4.69
C VAL A 450 -27.30 -6.82 -4.31
N TYR A 451 -26.87 -5.69 -3.78
CA TYR A 451 -27.69 -4.53 -3.43
C TYR A 451 -27.66 -3.43 -4.51
N GLY A 452 -26.90 -3.64 -5.58
CA GLY A 452 -26.75 -2.70 -6.69
C GLY A 452 -25.74 -1.58 -6.44
N THR A 453 -25.03 -1.59 -5.31
CA THR A 453 -24.02 -0.57 -4.99
C THR A 453 -22.78 -0.78 -5.86
N PRO A 454 -22.38 0.21 -6.68
CA PRO A 454 -21.20 0.10 -7.54
C PRO A 454 -19.92 0.01 -6.72
N GLY A 455 -18.90 -0.62 -7.29
CA GLY A 455 -17.55 -0.58 -6.72
C GLY A 455 -16.80 0.70 -7.07
N PRO A 456 -15.62 0.91 -6.45
CA PRO A 456 -14.90 2.18 -6.55
C PRO A 456 -14.58 2.66 -7.96
N TYR A 457 -14.14 1.78 -8.86
CA TYR A 457 -13.85 2.17 -10.24
C TYR A 457 -15.11 2.58 -11.00
N GLU A 458 -16.23 1.88 -10.80
CA GLU A 458 -17.48 2.23 -11.47
C GLU A 458 -18.07 3.53 -10.93
N ASP A 459 -17.95 3.75 -9.62
CA ASP A 459 -18.44 4.92 -8.91
C ASP A 459 -17.63 6.17 -9.25
N ALA A 460 -16.29 6.10 -9.25
CA ALA A 460 -15.42 7.23 -9.59
C ALA A 460 -15.51 7.69 -11.05
N VAL A 461 -15.97 6.82 -11.96
CA VAL A 461 -16.08 7.12 -13.40
C VAL A 461 -17.46 7.69 -13.77
N GLN A 462 -18.49 7.39 -12.97
CA GLN A 462 -19.86 7.94 -13.14
C GLN A 462 -19.91 9.41 -12.75
#